data_AF-A0A7V9C0W1-F1
#
_entry.id   AF-A0A7V9C0W1-F1
#
_cell.length_a   1.000
_cell.length_b   1.000
_cell.length_c   1.000
_cell.angle_alpha   90.00
_cell.angle_beta   90.00
_cell.angle_gamma   90.00
#
_symmetry.space_group_name_H-M   'P 1'
#
loop_
_entity.id
_entity.type
_entity.pdbx_description
1 polymer ?
#
loop_
_entity_poly.entity_id
_entity_poly.type
_entity_poly.pdbx_seq_one_letter_code
_entity_poly.pdbx_strand_id
1 'polypeptide(L)'
;MREAAFQDLILGNVIVTFDGRVVEFFGENMPGRFHLLMLSMQVSGPTNNGNYVVDFSNKFSGRGGVKLSIAGNDWPDVEPLVAEISAALQQPGS
;
A
#
# COMPACT_ATOMS: atom_id res chain seq x y z
N MET A 1 -13.43 7.65 -1.97
CA MET A 1 -12.86 6.40 -1.46
C MET A 1 -12.41 5.60 -2.66
N ARG A 2 -11.11 5.33 -2.75
CA ARG A 2 -10.48 4.49 -3.78
C ARG A 2 -10.24 3.10 -3.18
N GLU A 3 -10.36 2.07 -4.01
CA GLU A 3 -10.12 0.69 -3.63
C GLU A 3 -9.29 -0.01 -4.73
N ALA A 4 -8.43 -0.94 -4.33
CA ALA A 4 -7.80 -1.92 -5.20
C ALA A 4 -7.87 -3.30 -4.55
N ALA A 5 -8.37 -4.28 -5.29
CA ALA A 5 -8.40 -5.69 -4.90
C ALA A 5 -7.48 -6.47 -5.84
N PHE A 6 -6.54 -7.24 -5.29
CA PHE A 6 -5.56 -7.98 -6.08
C PHE A 6 -5.02 -9.20 -5.32
N GLN A 7 -4.33 -10.07 -6.05
CA GLN A 7 -3.66 -11.24 -5.50
C GLN A 7 -2.22 -10.86 -5.09
N ASP A 8 -2.02 -10.60 -3.80
CA ASP A 8 -0.68 -10.45 -3.25
C ASP A 8 0.07 -11.79 -3.34
N LEU A 9 1.34 -11.72 -3.75
CA LEU A 9 2.18 -12.90 -3.96
C LEU A 9 2.57 -13.62 -2.65
N ILE A 10 2.44 -12.96 -1.50
CA ILE A 10 2.79 -13.49 -0.18
C ILE A 10 1.54 -13.64 0.69
N LEU A 11 0.66 -12.63 0.69
CA LEU A 11 -0.45 -12.49 1.63
C LEU A 11 -1.77 -13.07 1.15
N GLY A 12 -1.86 -13.49 -0.11
CA GLY A 12 -3.11 -13.99 -0.68
C GLY A 12 -3.97 -12.87 -1.27
N ASN A 13 -5.29 -13.04 -1.23
CA ASN A 13 -6.22 -12.01 -1.66
C ASN A 13 -6.17 -10.81 -0.70
N VAL A 14 -5.87 -9.63 -1.24
CA VAL A 14 -5.79 -8.38 -0.46
C VAL A 14 -6.70 -7.33 -1.09
N ILE A 15 -7.39 -6.58 -0.24
CA ILE A 15 -8.10 -5.35 -0.60
C ILE A 15 -7.44 -4.20 0.14
N VAL A 16 -7.10 -3.14 -0.59
CA VAL A 16 -6.59 -1.89 -0.02
C VAL A 16 -7.58 -0.78 -0.31
N THR A 17 -7.98 -0.04 0.72
CA THR A 17 -8.84 1.14 0.57
C THR A 17 -8.13 2.40 1.03
N PHE A 18 -8.50 3.53 0.43
CA PHE A 18 -8.03 4.85 0.80
C PHE A 18 -9.15 5.89 0.74
N ASP A 19 -9.31 6.67 1.81
CA ASP A 19 -10.34 7.70 1.92
C ASP A 19 -9.82 9.15 1.83
N GLY A 20 -8.51 9.32 1.59
CA GLY A 20 -7.83 10.61 1.65
C GLY A 20 -7.00 10.84 2.91
N ARG A 21 -7.24 10.08 3.99
CA ARG A 21 -6.55 10.23 5.29
C ARG A 21 -6.15 8.91 5.94
N VAL A 22 -6.85 7.83 5.61
CA VAL A 22 -6.66 6.51 6.18
C VAL A 22 -6.50 5.50 5.07
N VAL A 23 -5.47 4.65 5.21
CA VAL A 23 -5.28 3.45 4.39
C VAL A 23 -5.70 2.24 5.21
N GLU A 24 -6.56 1.39 4.64
CA GLU A 24 -7.00 0.15 5.26
C GLU A 24 -6.61 -1.04 4.39
N PHE A 25 -6.20 -2.12 5.05
CA PHE A 25 -5.78 -3.37 4.45
C PHE A 25 -6.72 -4.47 4.96
N PHE A 26 -7.28 -5.25 4.04
CA PHE A 26 -8.12 -6.40 4.34
C PHE A 26 -7.56 -7.64 3.66
N GLY A 27 -7.40 -8.71 4.44
CA GLY A 27 -6.92 -10.02 4.00
C GLY A 27 -6.96 -11.00 5.19
N GLU A 28 -6.91 -12.31 4.91
CA GLU A 28 -7.13 -13.36 5.92
C GLU A 28 -6.28 -13.20 7.19
N ASN A 29 -5.07 -12.66 7.08
CA ASN A 29 -4.13 -12.51 8.20
C ASN A 29 -3.60 -11.07 8.38
N MET A 30 -4.28 -10.07 7.81
CA MET A 30 -3.75 -8.69 7.84
C MET A 30 -4.81 -7.59 7.81
N PRO A 31 -5.75 -7.54 8.77
CA PRO A 31 -6.53 -6.33 8.98
C PRO A 31 -5.61 -5.24 9.56
N GLY A 32 -5.41 -4.16 8.80
CA GLY A 32 -4.58 -3.03 9.21
C GLY A 32 -5.25 -1.70 8.86
N ARG A 33 -5.20 -0.72 9.75
CA ARG A 33 -5.76 0.62 9.53
C ARG A 33 -4.76 1.66 9.97
N PHE A 34 -4.32 2.51 9.05
CA PHE A 34 -3.26 3.48 9.29
C PHE A 34 -3.65 4.87 8.83
N HIS A 35 -3.54 5.85 9.74
CA HIS A 35 -3.68 7.25 9.39
C HIS A 35 -2.40 7.75 8.72
N LEU A 36 -2.51 8.54 7.65
CA LEU A 36 -1.37 9.03 6.86
C LEU A 36 -0.31 9.78 7.69
N LEU A 37 -0.73 10.48 8.75
CA LEU A 37 0.19 11.16 9.68
C LEU A 37 1.19 10.20 10.36
N MET A 38 0.82 8.94 10.51
CA MET A 38 1.65 7.90 11.12
C MET A 38 2.26 6.93 10.11
N LEU A 39 1.91 7.06 8.83
CA LEU A 39 2.27 6.11 7.77
C LEU A 39 3.35 6.67 6.87
N SER A 40 4.39 5.89 6.59
CA SER A 40 5.34 6.09 5.50
C SER A 40 5.13 5.01 4.46
N MET A 41 5.40 5.34 3.19
CA MET A 41 5.27 4.40 2.09
C MET A 41 6.52 4.48 1.22
N GLN A 42 7.04 3.32 0.83
CA GLN A 42 8.09 3.19 -0.17
C GLN A 42 7.64 2.22 -1.25
N VAL A 43 7.80 2.61 -2.51
CA VAL A 43 7.55 1.75 -3.66
C VAL A 43 8.90 1.35 -4.25
N SER A 44 9.07 0.06 -4.53
CA SER A 44 10.27 -0.49 -5.18
C SER A 44 9.85 -1.38 -6.35
N GLY A 45 10.61 -1.33 -7.44
CA GLY A 45 10.40 -2.20 -8.60
C GLY A 45 10.32 -1.45 -9.93
N PRO A 46 10.10 -2.18 -11.05
CA PRO A 46 9.95 -3.63 -11.08
C PRO A 46 11.24 -4.37 -10.66
N THR A 47 11.10 -5.50 -9.98
CA THR A 47 12.21 -6.41 -9.63
C THR A 47 12.65 -7.22 -10.87
N ASN A 48 13.71 -8.03 -10.75
CA ASN A 48 14.15 -8.92 -11.83
C ASN A 48 13.06 -9.88 -12.34
N ASN A 49 12.03 -10.15 -11.52
CA ASN A 49 10.90 -11.00 -11.86
C ASN A 49 9.67 -10.20 -12.33
N GLY A 50 9.80 -8.89 -12.55
CA GLY A 50 8.71 -8.01 -12.98
C GLY A 50 7.75 -7.56 -11.88
N ASN A 51 7.99 -7.93 -10.62
CA ASN A 51 7.09 -7.63 -9.51
C ASN A 51 7.39 -6.26 -8.88
N TYR A 52 6.38 -5.66 -8.26
CA TYR A 52 6.47 -4.43 -7.48
C TYR A 52 6.31 -4.72 -6.00
N VAL A 53 7.00 -3.95 -5.16
CA VAL A 53 6.90 -4.04 -3.70
C VAL A 53 6.48 -2.68 -3.16
N VAL A 54 5.41 -2.66 -2.36
CA VAL A 54 4.95 -1.46 -1.64
C VAL A 54 5.09 -1.73 -0.15
N ASP A 55 6.01 -1.01 0.48
CA ASP A 55 6.30 -1.10 1.91
C ASP A 55 5.61 0.05 2.65
N PHE A 56 4.56 -0.26 3.39
CA PHE A 56 3.90 0.63 4.33
C PHE A 56 4.49 0.41 5.72
N SER A 57 5.01 1.46 6.32
CA SER A 57 5.66 1.42 7.63
C SER A 57 5.16 2.53 8.55
N ASN A 58 5.27 2.33 9.86
CA ASN A 58 5.01 3.42 10.81
C ASN A 58 6.17 4.44 10.77
N LYS A 59 5.84 5.72 10.54
CA LYS A 59 6.79 6.84 10.46
C LYS A 59 7.70 6.99 11.69
N PHE A 60 7.19 6.67 12.88
CA PHE A 60 7.88 6.96 14.14
C PHE A 60 8.81 5.83 14.59
N SER A 61 8.45 4.58 14.33
CA SER A 61 9.27 3.42 14.71
C SER A 61 10.06 2.83 13.55
N GLY A 62 9.71 3.16 12.29
CA GLY A 62 10.21 2.49 11.09
C GLY A 62 9.89 0.99 11.05
N ARG A 63 9.04 0.51 11.96
CA ARG A 63 8.71 -0.91 12.17
C ARG A 63 7.21 -1.08 12.35
N GLY A 64 6.68 -2.19 11.84
CA GLY A 64 5.25 -2.43 11.80
C GLY A 64 4.61 -1.75 10.58
N GLY A 65 3.51 -2.31 10.10
CA GLY A 65 2.88 -1.92 8.85
C GLY A 65 2.62 -3.13 7.95
N VAL A 66 2.57 -2.91 6.64
CA VAL A 66 2.16 -3.90 5.63
C VAL A 66 3.10 -3.83 4.44
N LYS A 67 3.63 -4.97 4.02
CA LYS A 67 4.42 -5.09 2.79
C LYS A 67 3.63 -5.86 1.75
N LEU A 68 3.31 -5.19 0.65
CA LEU A 68 2.61 -5.78 -0.48
C LEU A 68 3.60 -6.17 -1.57
N SER A 69 3.41 -7.35 -2.15
CA SER A 69 4.15 -7.88 -3.27
C SER A 69 3.19 -8.12 -4.43
N ILE A 70 3.25 -7.23 -5.42
CA ILE A 70 2.28 -7.14 -6.51
C ILE A 70 2.92 -7.68 -7.79
N ALA A 71 2.22 -8.57 -8.49
CA ALA A 71 2.66 -9.08 -9.77
C ALA A 71 2.64 -7.95 -10.82
N GLY A 72 3.61 -7.95 -11.75
CA GLY A 72 3.72 -6.88 -12.74
C GLY A 72 2.49 -6.70 -13.63
N ASN A 73 1.73 -7.77 -13.86
CA ASN A 73 0.46 -7.76 -14.60
C ASN A 73 -0.70 -7.12 -13.81
N ASP A 74 -0.66 -7.15 -12.48
CA ASP A 74 -1.68 -6.55 -11.62
C ASP A 74 -1.34 -5.09 -11.26
N TRP A 75 -0.08 -4.69 -11.46
CA TRP A 75 0.39 -3.35 -11.15
C TRP A 75 -0.43 -2.23 -11.80
N PRO A 76 -0.85 -2.30 -13.09
CA PRO A 76 -1.66 -1.24 -13.69
C PRO A 76 -2.98 -0.95 -12.96
N ASP A 77 -3.55 -1.94 -12.27
CA ASP A 77 -4.79 -1.79 -11.51
C ASP A 77 -4.53 -1.24 -10.09
N VAL A 78 -3.34 -1.49 -9.53
CA VAL A 78 -2.96 -1.08 -8.16
C VAL A 78 -2.24 0.27 -8.14
N GLU A 79 -1.47 0.60 -9.17
CA GLU A 79 -0.64 1.81 -9.28
C GLU A 79 -1.43 3.10 -9.04
N PRO A 80 -2.66 3.30 -9.57
CA PRO A 80 -3.39 4.53 -9.34
C PRO A 80 -3.71 4.79 -7.86
N LEU A 81 -4.03 3.74 -7.10
CA LEU A 81 -4.26 3.85 -5.66
C LEU A 81 -2.96 4.17 -4.92
N VAL A 82 -1.86 3.50 -5.27
CA VAL A 82 -0.55 3.74 -4.67
C VAL A 82 -0.06 5.16 -4.95
N ALA A 83 -0.26 5.67 -6.17
CA ALA A 83 0.06 7.05 -6.55
C ALA A 83 -0.77 8.06 -5.75
N GLU A 84 -2.06 7.79 -5.55
CA GLU A 84 -2.96 8.64 -4.76
C GLU A 84 -2.51 8.72 -3.28
N ILE A 85 -2.16 7.59 -2.67
CA ILE A 85 -1.61 7.55 -1.31
C ILE A 85 -0.27 8.29 -1.24
N SER A 86 0.62 8.10 -2.23
CA SER A 86 1.92 8.78 -2.30
C SER A 86 1.76 10.30 -2.33
N ALA A 87 0.86 10.79 -3.18
CA ALA A 87 0.57 12.21 -3.29
C ALA A 87 0.04 12.78 -1.96
N ALA A 88 -0.87 12.07 -1.28
CA ALA A 88 -1.41 12.48 0.00
C ALA A 88 -0.35 12.48 1.13
N LEU A 89 0.63 11.58 1.09
CA LEU A 89 1.73 11.54 2.06
C LEU A 89 2.71 12.72 1.91
N GLN A 90 2.80 13.32 0.73
CA GLN A 90 3.67 14.47 0.44
C GLN A 90 3.04 15.82 0.79
N GLN A 91 1.73 15.86 1.02
CA GLN A 91 1.04 17.08 1.42
C GLN A 91 1.16 17.26 2.94
N PRO A 92 1.93 18.25 3.44
CA PRO A 92 1.93 18.57 4.87
C PRO A 92 0.51 19.00 5.27
N GLY A 93 0.04 18.47 6.40
CA GLY A 93 -1.37 18.47 6.83
C GLY A 93 -2.18 19.72 6.45
N SER A 94 -3.26 19.48 5.70
CA SER A 94 -4.36 20.43 5.48
C SER A 94 -5.17 20.65 6.75
#